data_AF-A0A8T3PLC4-F1
#
_entry.id   AF-A0A8T3PLC4-F1
#
_cell.length_a   1.000
_cell.length_b   1.000
_cell.length_c   1.000
_cell.angle_alpha   90.00
_cell.angle_beta   90.00
_cell.angle_gamma   90.00
#
_symmetry.space_group_name_H-M   'P 1'
#
loop_
_entity.id
_entity.type
_entity.pdbx_description
1 polymer ?
#
loop_
_entity_poly.entity_id
_entity_poly.type
_entity_poly.pdbx_seq_one_letter_code
_entity_poly.pdbx_strand_id
1 'polypeptide(L)'
;MHDELRPEYDFDYSKAVRGKYYKRLSTEGSNVVVLDPDVAKAFRDSNAVNDALRSLLEITRATRRLTARSRGRTASGNSAKRFT
;
A
#
# COMPACT_ATOMS: atom_id res chain seq x y z
N MET A 1 -3.25 36.81 32.09
CA MET A 1 -3.21 35.47 31.49
C MET A 1 -1.78 35.28 31.00
N HIS A 2 -0.95 34.62 31.79
CA HIS A 2 0.45 34.39 31.42
C HIS A 2 0.48 33.28 30.38
N ASP A 3 0.71 33.67 29.13
CA ASP A 3 0.92 32.80 27.97
C ASP A 3 2.39 32.35 27.95
N GLU A 4 2.86 31.82 29.09
CA GLU A 4 4.25 31.46 29.31
C GLU A 4 4.44 29.98 28.95
N LEU A 5 5.38 29.73 28.04
CA LEU A 5 5.79 28.39 27.65
C LEU A 5 6.27 27.61 28.89
N ARG A 6 5.98 26.31 28.92
CA ARG A 6 6.44 25.47 30.04
C ARG A 6 7.97 25.49 30.12
N PRO A 7 8.57 25.40 31.32
CA PRO A 7 10.02 25.43 31.49
C PRO A 7 10.80 24.40 30.67
N GLU A 8 10.15 23.29 30.29
CA GLU A 8 10.77 22.25 29.46
C GLU A 8 10.92 22.66 27.98
N TYR A 9 10.25 23.73 27.54
CA TYR A 9 10.30 24.25 26.17
C TYR A 9 11.37 25.34 26.01
N ASP A 10 12.63 24.99 26.31
CA ASP A 10 13.80 25.80 25.93
C ASP A 10 14.34 25.33 24.58
N PHE A 11 13.96 26.02 23.51
CA PHE A 11 14.36 25.67 22.15
C PHE A 11 15.65 26.40 21.75
N ASP A 12 16.74 25.65 21.60
CA ASP A 12 17.97 26.16 21.01
C ASP A 12 17.85 26.27 19.48
N TYR A 13 17.34 27.42 19.02
CA TYR A 13 17.16 27.70 17.59
C TYR A 13 18.49 27.88 16.83
N SER A 14 19.64 27.99 17.49
CA SER A 14 20.94 28.04 16.80
C SER A 14 21.25 26.73 16.05
N LYS A 15 20.64 25.62 16.49
CA LYS A 15 20.72 24.30 15.84
C LYS A 15 19.55 24.01 14.91
N ALA A 16 18.60 24.94 14.77
CA ALA A 16 17.43 24.74 13.94
C ALA A 16 17.81 24.72 12.45
N VAL A 17 17.44 23.65 11.75
CA VAL A 17 17.70 23.51 10.31
C VAL A 17 16.38 23.64 9.55
N ARG A 18 16.24 24.72 8.78
CA ARG A 18 15.08 24.93 7.91
C ARG A 18 14.98 23.78 6.91
N GLY A 19 13.81 23.12 6.88
CA GLY A 19 13.56 22.03 5.96
C GLY A 19 14.42 20.79 6.20
N LYS A 20 14.80 20.49 7.46
CA LYS A 20 15.60 19.31 7.85
C LYS A 20 15.18 17.99 7.15
N TYR A 21 13.89 17.81 6.92
CA TYR A 21 13.33 16.62 6.26
C TYR A 21 12.72 16.91 4.89
N TYR A 22 12.81 18.16 4.40
CA TYR A 22 12.19 18.59 3.14
C TYR A 22 12.76 17.84 1.94
N LYS A 23 14.08 17.72 1.86
CA LYS A 23 14.74 16.96 0.78
C LYS A 23 14.25 15.51 0.78
N ARG A 24 14.26 14.84 1.94
CA ARG A 24 13.79 13.47 2.09
C ARG A 24 12.35 13.29 1.62
N LEU A 25 11.44 14.15 2.08
CA LEU A 25 10.03 14.12 1.67
C LEU A 25 9.84 14.40 0.17
N SER A 26 10.68 15.26 -0.42
CA SER A 26 10.58 15.67 -1.82
C SER A 26 11.21 14.66 -2.79
N THR A 27 12.32 14.02 -2.40
CA THR A 27 13.09 13.12 -3.29
C THR A 27 12.71 11.66 -3.14
N GLU A 28 12.46 11.20 -1.91
CA GLU A 28 12.06 9.81 -1.63
C GLU A 28 10.54 9.64 -1.70
N GLY A 29 9.80 10.76 -1.83
CA GLY A 29 8.37 10.81 -1.54
C GLY A 29 8.10 10.64 -0.05
N SER A 30 6.98 11.15 0.44
CA SER A 30 6.51 10.71 1.75
C SER A 30 6.02 9.26 1.62
N ASN A 31 6.40 8.38 2.55
CA ASN A 31 5.72 7.10 2.76
C ASN A 31 4.29 7.29 3.36
N VAL A 32 3.66 8.42 3.06
CA VAL A 32 2.34 8.83 3.50
C VAL A 32 1.47 8.84 2.26
N VAL A 33 0.49 7.95 2.25
CA VAL A 33 -0.54 7.88 1.21
C VAL A 33 -1.80 8.49 1.78
N VAL A 34 -2.28 9.56 1.16
CA VAL A 34 -3.54 10.20 1.54
C VAL A 34 -4.67 9.47 0.83
N LEU A 35 -5.66 9.02 1.61
CA LEU A 35 -6.87 8.42 1.08
C LEU A 35 -7.87 9.50 0.70
N ASP A 36 -8.68 9.23 -0.33
CA ASP A 36 -9.83 10.09 -0.64
C ASP A 36 -10.81 10.14 0.55
N PRO A 37 -11.51 11.27 0.78
CA PRO A 37 -12.31 11.47 1.98
C PRO A 37 -13.44 10.45 2.19
N ASP A 38 -14.01 9.93 1.12
CA ASP A 38 -15.03 8.88 1.14
C ASP A 38 -14.44 7.54 1.58
N VAL A 39 -13.27 7.18 1.06
CA VAL A 39 -12.54 5.97 1.47
C VAL A 39 -12.08 6.08 2.92
N ALA A 40 -11.54 7.24 3.31
CA ALA A 40 -11.10 7.48 4.69
C ALA A 40 -12.26 7.35 5.71
N LYS A 41 -13.49 7.70 5.34
CA LYS A 41 -14.67 7.50 6.20
C LYS A 41 -15.07 6.04 6.36
N ALA A 42 -14.72 5.19 5.41
CA ALA A 42 -15.04 3.76 5.45
C ALA A 42 -14.13 2.96 6.39
N PHE A 43 -12.93 3.46 6.70
CA PHE A 43 -11.94 2.76 7.51
C PHE A 43 -11.60 3.52 8.79
N ARG A 44 -11.54 2.81 9.92
CA ARG A 44 -11.22 3.40 11.22
C ARG A 44 -9.73 3.75 11.37
N ASP A 45 -8.86 2.90 10.85
CA ASP A 45 -7.41 3.00 11.02
C ASP A 45 -6.64 2.36 9.84
N SER A 46 -5.33 2.58 9.82
CA SER A 46 -4.44 2.07 8.76
C SER A 46 -4.31 0.55 8.74
N ASN A 47 -4.53 -0.14 9.86
CA ASN A 47 -4.49 -1.61 9.90
C ASN A 47 -5.67 -2.18 9.10
N ALA A 48 -6.87 -1.64 9.31
CA ALA A 48 -8.07 -2.04 8.56
C ALA A 48 -7.91 -1.85 7.04
N VAL A 49 -7.30 -0.73 6.62
CA VAL A 49 -7.00 -0.47 5.20
C VAL A 49 -6.03 -1.51 4.64
N ASN A 50 -4.93 -1.77 5.34
CA ASN A 50 -3.90 -2.70 4.88
C ASN A 50 -4.42 -4.14 4.76
N ASP A 51 -5.24 -4.58 5.71
CA ASP A 51 -5.81 -5.93 5.69
C ASP A 51 -6.81 -6.11 4.54
N ALA A 52 -7.62 -5.08 4.24
CA ALA A 52 -8.50 -5.07 3.08
C ALA A 52 -7.70 -5.18 1.76
N LEU A 53 -6.64 -4.37 1.61
CA LEU A 53 -5.80 -4.40 0.41
C LEU A 53 -5.07 -5.74 0.25
N ARG A 54 -4.56 -6.34 1.33
CA ARG A 54 -3.95 -7.69 1.30
C ARG A 54 -4.96 -8.76 0.86
N SER A 55 -6.18 -8.70 1.39
CA SER A 55 -7.25 -9.62 1.02
C SER A 55 -7.58 -9.54 -0.47
N LEU A 56 -7.63 -8.32 -1.03
CA LEU A 56 -7.82 -8.11 -2.47
C LEU A 56 -6.66 -8.68 -3.31
N LEU A 57 -5.41 -8.54 -2.85
CA LEU A 57 -4.25 -9.12 -3.52
C LEU A 57 -4.34 -10.65 -3.57
N GLU A 58 -4.79 -11.30 -2.48
CA GLU A 58 -4.97 -12.76 -2.46
C GLU A 58 -6.05 -13.24 -3.44
N ILE A 59 -7.19 -12.54 -3.49
CA ILE A 59 -8.25 -12.82 -4.48
C ILE A 59 -7.71 -12.68 -5.91
N THR A 60 -6.94 -11.63 -6.17
CA THR A 60 -6.33 -11.38 -7.49
C THR A 60 -5.34 -12.48 -7.87
N ARG A 61 -4.52 -12.96 -6.91
CA ARG A 61 -3.60 -14.09 -7.12
C ARG A 61 -4.35 -15.38 -7.45
N ALA A 62 -5.42 -15.67 -6.71
CA ALA A 62 -6.25 -16.86 -6.91
C ALA A 62 -6.92 -16.87 -8.29
N THR A 63 -7.54 -15.76 -8.68
CA THR A 63 -8.20 -15.60 -9.99
C THR A 63 -7.21 -15.68 -11.16
N ARG A 64 -6.01 -15.09 -11.02
CA ARG A 64 -4.93 -15.23 -12.01
C ARG A 64 -4.52 -16.69 -12.22
N ARG A 65 -4.44 -17.49 -11.14
CA ARG A 65 -4.11 -18.92 -11.24
C ARG A 65 -5.19 -19.72 -11.97
N LEU A 66 -6.46 -19.44 -11.72
CA LEU A 66 -7.58 -20.11 -12.37
C LEU A 66 -7.60 -19.84 -13.89
N THR A 67 -7.44 -18.58 -14.28
CA THR A 67 -7.41 -18.18 -15.69
C THR A 67 -6.18 -18.75 -16.42
N ALA A 68 -5.01 -18.78 -15.78
CA ALA A 68 -3.81 -19.43 -16.33
C ALA A 68 -4.00 -20.95 -16.54
N ARG A 69 -4.64 -21.65 -15.59
CA ARG A 69 -4.89 -23.10 -15.68
C ARG A 69 -5.90 -23.46 -16.77
N SER A 70 -6.86 -22.58 -17.08
CA SER A 70 -7.80 -22.78 -18.18
C SER A 70 -7.12 -22.79 -19.55
N ARG A 71 -6.08 -21.98 -19.74
CA ARG A 71 -5.30 -21.92 -21.00
C ARG A 71 -4.42 -23.15 -21.24
N GLY A 72 -4.04 -23.88 -20.19
CA GLY A 72 -3.22 -25.10 -20.30
C GLY A 72 -3.98 -26.39 -20.58
N ARG A 73 -5.32 -26.39 -20.49
CA ARG A 73 -6.15 -27.61 -20.64
C ARG A 73 -6.55 -27.94 -22.08
N THR A 74 -6.27 -27.08 -23.05
CA THR A 74 -6.65 -27.30 -24.47
C THR A 74 -5.59 -28.03 -25.30
N ALA A 75 -4.47 -28.45 -24.72
CA ALA A 75 -3.36 -29.10 -25.46
C ALA A 75 -3.10 -30.57 -25.06
N SER A 76 -4.11 -31.31 -24.61
CA SER A 76 -3.99 -32.76 -24.40
C SER A 76 -5.26 -33.48 -24.88
N GLY A 77 -5.46 -33.42 -26.20
CA GLY A 77 -6.44 -34.22 -26.94
C GLY A 77 -5.72 -35.34 -27.67
N ASN A 78 -5.58 -36.47 -26.99
CA ASN A 78 -5.35 -37.83 -27.47
C ASN A 78 -5.14 -38.03 -29.00
N SER A 79 -3.89 -38.23 -29.43
CA SER A 79 -3.56 -38.86 -30.72
C SER A 79 -3.87 -40.36 -30.65
N ALA A 80 -5.16 -40.70 -30.70
CA ALA A 80 -5.60 -42.05 -31.00
C ALA A 80 -5.28 -42.34 -32.48
N LYS A 81 -4.09 -42.88 -32.74
CA LYS A 81 -3.79 -43.55 -34.01
C LYS A 81 -4.66 -44.81 -34.10
N ARG A 82 -5.87 -44.65 -34.62
CA ARG A 82 -6.74 -45.74 -35.08
C ARG A 82 -6.36 -46.06 -36.52
N PHE A 83 -6.01 -47.33 -36.76
CA PHE A 83 -6.24 -48.12 -37.98
C PHE A 83 -6.11 -47.41 -39.34
N THR A 84 -5.01 -47.67 -40.06
CA THR A 84 -4.95 -48.60 -41.23
C THR A 84 -3.48 -48.81 -41.58
#